data_AF-G0EFX3-F1
#
_entry.id   AF-G0EFX3-F1
#
_cell.length_a   1.000
_cell.length_b   1.000
_cell.length_c   1.000
_cell.angle_alpha   90.00
_cell.angle_beta   90.00
_cell.angle_gamma   90.00
#
_symmetry.space_group_name_H-M   'P 1'
#
loop_
_entity.id
_entity.type
_entity.pdbx_description
1 polymer ?
#
loop_
_entity_poly.entity_id
_entity_poly.type
_entity_poly.pdbx_seq_one_letter_code
_entity_poly.pdbx_strand_id
1 'polypeptide(L)'
;MSRTGLALLVGIIIGIGLMLGYTYRWGQPTPTTITTTTESSMTPHGPGPQGPQTGATSETTTPMGRHGGPGGPMRGTAGPGRAPSDMGMEVPSTCLDVGNGQPPGHNIMWLFNNHDVFRYKLLEFPENKTLVWIITAPSHDALEVLVSHIEQMECIVEHGGQPRPHDPLFRVDAAITSKYVDTKIVWLNDTAVKIIKVAKNDCAFEVIKLHAQVVKGFFETGRLEAMKIHEVPPEALQLCAPYLNTTSG
;
A
#
# COMPACT_ATOMS: atom_id res chain seq x y z
N MET A 1 -23.98 54.94 5.01
CA MET A 1 -23.59 53.52 4.87
C MET A 1 -24.44 52.90 3.78
N SER A 2 -23.84 52.62 2.62
CA SER A 2 -24.56 52.28 1.39
C SER A 2 -25.03 50.82 1.37
N ARG A 3 -26.33 50.61 1.13
CA ARG A 3 -26.98 49.29 1.03
C ARG A 3 -26.61 48.49 -0.23
N THR A 4 -25.69 48.98 -1.05
CA THR A 4 -25.22 48.30 -2.27
C THR A 4 -24.07 47.30 -2.03
N GLY A 5 -23.49 47.25 -0.84
CA GLY A 5 -22.35 46.36 -0.53
C GLY A 5 -22.68 44.93 -0.08
N LEU A 6 -23.94 44.64 0.29
CA LEU A 6 -24.30 43.32 0.87
C LEU A 6 -24.87 42.32 -0.15
N ALA A 7 -25.30 42.79 -1.34
CA ALA A 7 -25.91 41.94 -2.36
C ALA A 7 -24.87 41.19 -3.23
N LEU A 8 -23.60 41.63 -3.23
CA LEU A 8 -22.54 41.04 -4.06
C LEU A 8 -21.83 39.85 -3.40
N LEU A 9 -21.98 39.66 -2.09
CA LEU A 9 -21.38 38.53 -1.35
C LEU A 9 -22.29 37.29 -1.29
N VAL A 10 -23.61 37.44 -1.44
CA VAL A 10 -24.56 36.30 -1.44
C VAL A 10 -24.66 35.65 -2.83
N GLY A 11 -24.43 36.40 -3.91
CA GLY A 11 -24.46 35.88 -5.28
C GLY A 11 -23.29 34.96 -5.66
N ILE A 12 -22.12 35.11 -5.01
CA ILE A 12 -20.93 34.30 -5.32
C ILE A 12 -20.99 32.93 -4.62
N ILE A 13 -21.67 32.82 -3.48
CA ILE A 13 -21.80 31.54 -2.75
C ILE A 13 -22.80 30.59 -3.44
N ILE A 14 -23.79 31.11 -4.16
CA ILE A 14 -24.76 30.28 -4.90
C ILE A 14 -24.19 29.79 -6.25
N GLY A 15 -23.24 30.52 -6.85
CA GLY A 15 -22.56 30.11 -8.09
C GLY A 15 -21.59 28.93 -7.92
N ILE A 16 -20.96 28.78 -6.75
CA ILE A 16 -20.04 27.67 -6.47
C ILE A 16 -20.81 26.40 -6.04
N GLY A 17 -21.99 26.55 -5.44
CA GLY A 17 -22.85 25.42 -5.05
C GLY A 17 -23.50 24.67 -6.22
N LEU A 18 -23.67 25.31 -7.38
CA LEU A 18 -24.33 24.70 -8.55
C LEU A 18 -23.37 24.01 -9.53
N MET A 19 -22.07 24.29 -9.48
CA MET A 19 -21.06 23.56 -10.27
C MET A 19 -20.63 22.23 -9.63
N LEU A 20 -20.86 22.04 -8.32
CA LEU A 20 -20.61 20.76 -7.64
C LEU A 20 -21.83 19.81 -7.68
N GLY A 21 -23.02 20.30 -8.04
CA GLY A 21 -24.23 19.49 -8.18
C GLY A 21 -24.42 18.86 -9.56
N TYR A 22 -23.70 19.32 -10.59
CA TYR A 22 -23.95 18.91 -11.97
C TYR A 22 -23.14 17.69 -12.44
N THR A 23 -22.13 17.25 -11.68
CA THR A 23 -21.37 16.02 -12.00
C THR A 23 -21.94 14.76 -11.35
N TYR A 24 -22.98 14.86 -10.51
CA TYR A 24 -23.53 13.71 -9.79
C TYR A 24 -24.82 13.11 -10.37
N ARG A 25 -25.41 13.68 -11.43
CA ARG A 25 -26.78 13.33 -11.84
C ARG A 25 -26.97 12.65 -13.20
N TRP A 26 -25.96 12.57 -14.07
CA TRP A 26 -26.10 11.86 -15.34
C TRP A 26 -24.80 11.17 -15.75
N GLY A 27 -24.84 9.83 -15.77
CA GLY A 27 -23.74 8.97 -16.21
C GLY A 27 -22.98 8.32 -15.08
N GLN A 28 -23.63 7.43 -14.31
CA GLN A 28 -22.88 6.36 -13.65
C GLN A 28 -22.47 5.39 -14.76
N PRO A 29 -21.17 5.26 -15.11
CA PRO A 29 -20.73 4.14 -15.91
C PRO A 29 -21.08 2.87 -15.15
N THR A 30 -21.80 1.97 -15.82
CA THR A 30 -22.17 0.67 -15.29
C THR A 30 -20.88 -0.04 -14.86
N PRO A 31 -20.72 -0.41 -13.58
CA PRO A 31 -19.52 -1.11 -13.14
C PRO A 31 -19.41 -2.43 -13.91
N THR A 32 -18.32 -2.63 -14.64
CA THR A 32 -18.03 -3.89 -15.32
C THR A 32 -17.74 -4.95 -14.25
N THR A 33 -18.65 -5.92 -14.13
CA THR A 33 -18.56 -7.23 -13.45
C THR A 33 -17.83 -7.30 -12.10
N ILE A 34 -18.64 -7.50 -11.06
CA ILE A 34 -18.25 -7.76 -9.67
C ILE A 34 -17.87 -9.24 -9.49
N THR A 35 -16.68 -9.54 -8.99
CA THR A 35 -16.44 -10.83 -8.30
C THR A 35 -16.55 -10.59 -6.81
N THR A 36 -17.67 -11.02 -6.21
CA THR A 36 -17.82 -11.08 -4.76
C THR A 36 -17.41 -12.48 -4.32
N THR A 37 -16.25 -12.62 -3.68
CA THR A 37 -15.88 -13.90 -3.04
C THR A 37 -16.53 -13.91 -1.66
N THR A 38 -17.68 -14.58 -1.53
CA THR A 38 -18.28 -14.92 -0.22
C THR A 38 -18.05 -16.42 0.01
N GLU A 39 -16.87 -16.79 0.48
CA GLU A 39 -16.67 -18.10 1.09
C GLU A 39 -16.39 -17.93 2.58
N SER A 40 -17.24 -18.60 3.36
CA SER A 40 -17.28 -18.56 4.81
C SER A 40 -16.63 -19.84 5.33
N SER A 41 -15.35 -19.76 5.70
CA SER A 41 -14.80 -20.62 6.75
C SER A 41 -14.02 -19.71 7.69
N MET A 42 -14.53 -19.55 8.92
CA MET A 42 -13.83 -18.83 9.98
C MET A 42 -12.97 -19.86 10.72
N THR A 43 -11.67 -19.82 10.48
CA THR A 43 -10.69 -20.44 11.38
C THR A 43 -10.48 -19.47 12.55
N PRO A 44 -10.41 -19.93 13.82
CA PRO A 44 -10.21 -19.02 14.95
C PRO A 44 -8.81 -18.41 14.90
N HIS A 45 -8.73 -17.10 14.68
CA HIS A 45 -7.47 -16.34 14.72
C HIS A 45 -7.26 -15.72 16.12
N GLY A 46 -6.02 -15.76 16.59
CA GLY A 46 -5.62 -15.30 17.93
C GLY A 46 -5.73 -13.78 18.11
N PRO A 47 -5.65 -13.28 19.35
CA PRO A 47 -5.75 -11.85 19.64
C PRO A 47 -4.60 -11.10 18.95
N GLY A 48 -4.91 -9.91 18.42
CA GLY A 48 -3.93 -9.01 17.81
C GLY A 48 -2.74 -8.70 18.74
N PRO A 49 -1.62 -8.21 18.19
CA PRO A 49 -0.44 -7.94 19.00
C PRO A 49 -0.72 -6.83 20.02
N GLN A 50 -0.82 -7.21 21.29
CA GLN A 50 -0.77 -6.29 22.42
C GLN A 50 0.70 -5.90 22.64
N GLY A 51 1.06 -4.66 22.29
CA GLY A 51 2.37 -4.11 22.63
C GLY A 51 2.44 -3.70 24.11
N PRO A 52 3.59 -3.85 24.79
CA PRO A 52 3.85 -3.14 26.04
C PRO A 52 4.58 -1.81 25.79
N GLN A 53 4.04 -0.73 26.37
CA GLN A 53 4.74 0.52 26.66
C GLN A 53 5.59 0.40 27.95
N THR A 54 6.53 1.35 28.11
CA THR A 54 7.44 1.64 29.26
C THR A 54 8.70 0.76 29.30
N GLY A 55 9.93 1.21 29.55
CA GLY A 55 10.53 2.49 29.96
C GLY A 55 11.83 2.18 30.75
N ALA A 56 12.88 3.00 30.62
CA ALA A 56 14.15 3.02 31.40
C ALA A 56 15.12 1.82 31.18
N THR A 57 16.46 1.90 31.21
CA THR A 57 17.48 2.93 31.48
C THR A 57 18.84 2.38 31.00
N SER A 58 19.81 3.27 30.74
CA SER A 58 21.22 2.98 30.48
C SER A 58 21.86 2.08 31.54
N GLU A 59 22.80 1.20 31.14
CA GLU A 59 24.09 1.10 31.81
C GLU A 59 25.16 0.42 30.95
N THR A 60 26.35 1.02 31.04
CA THR A 60 27.60 0.73 30.36
C THR A 60 28.41 -0.28 31.16
N THR A 61 28.95 -1.34 30.54
CA THR A 61 30.31 -1.85 30.83
C THR A 61 30.77 -2.94 29.85
N THR A 62 31.86 -2.66 29.13
CA THR A 62 32.88 -3.63 28.62
C THR A 62 34.10 -3.54 29.58
N PRO A 63 35.20 -4.33 29.49
CA PRO A 63 35.61 -5.38 28.54
C PRO A 63 36.38 -6.60 29.14
N MET A 64 36.66 -7.61 28.30
CA MET A 64 37.97 -8.28 28.07
C MET A 64 37.82 -9.76 27.65
N GLY A 65 38.48 -10.17 26.56
CA GLY A 65 38.54 -11.59 26.18
C GLY A 65 39.07 -11.87 24.77
N ARG A 66 40.37 -11.72 24.59
CA ARG A 66 41.19 -12.02 23.39
C ARG A 66 41.32 -13.54 23.16
N HIS A 67 41.10 -14.05 21.94
CA HIS A 67 41.86 -15.18 21.34
C HIS A 67 41.61 -15.27 19.82
N GLY A 68 42.70 -15.40 19.05
CA GLY A 68 42.69 -15.46 17.58
C GLY A 68 42.83 -16.87 17.03
N GLY A 69 42.51 -17.03 15.74
CA GLY A 69 42.76 -18.23 14.95
C GLY A 69 42.20 -18.11 13.52
N PRO A 70 42.97 -18.37 12.45
CA PRO A 70 42.63 -17.99 11.07
C PRO A 70 42.10 -19.14 10.20
N GLY A 71 41.32 -18.78 9.16
CA GLY A 71 41.36 -19.44 7.85
C GLY A 71 40.29 -20.49 7.54
N GLY A 72 39.40 -20.16 6.61
CA GLY A 72 38.59 -21.14 5.88
C GLY A 72 37.36 -20.53 5.20
N PRO A 73 37.33 -20.38 3.86
CA PRO A 73 36.17 -19.87 3.14
C PRO A 73 35.28 -21.05 2.75
N MET A 74 34.10 -21.20 3.33
CA MET A 74 33.05 -22.02 2.74
C MET A 74 31.66 -21.43 2.93
N ARG A 75 31.13 -20.97 1.78
CA ARG A 75 29.88 -21.49 1.21
C ARG A 75 28.63 -21.11 2.01
N GLY A 76 28.16 -19.89 1.73
CA GLY A 76 26.80 -19.48 2.06
C GLY A 76 25.78 -20.38 1.37
N THR A 77 25.26 -21.34 2.12
CA THR A 77 23.98 -21.98 1.83
C THR A 77 22.88 -20.99 2.20
N ALA A 78 22.36 -20.29 1.18
CA ALA A 78 21.11 -19.55 1.28
C ALA A 78 19.97 -20.56 1.56
N GLY A 79 19.66 -20.75 2.84
CA GLY A 79 18.46 -21.44 3.27
C GLY A 79 17.22 -20.53 3.09
N PRO A 80 16.03 -21.11 2.86
CA PRO A 80 14.81 -20.34 2.64
C PRO A 80 14.25 -19.91 4.00
N GLY A 81 14.39 -18.64 4.36
CA GLY A 81 13.82 -18.18 5.63
C GLY A 81 14.33 -16.86 6.21
N ARG A 82 15.02 -16.01 5.45
CA ARG A 82 15.25 -14.65 5.94
C ARG A 82 13.92 -13.89 5.93
N ALA A 83 13.51 -13.42 7.10
CA ALA A 83 12.48 -12.42 7.24
C ALA A 83 12.83 -11.18 6.38
N PRO A 84 11.84 -10.38 5.92
CA PRO A 84 12.05 -9.23 5.03
C PRO A 84 12.90 -8.08 5.62
N SER A 85 13.48 -8.25 6.80
CA SER A 85 14.27 -7.23 7.50
C SER A 85 15.63 -6.92 6.84
N ASP A 86 16.03 -7.67 5.80
CA ASP A 86 17.30 -7.51 5.08
C ASP A 86 17.09 -6.80 3.73
N MET A 87 16.22 -5.80 3.69
CA MET A 87 15.86 -5.04 2.48
C MET A 87 16.93 -4.03 2.01
N GLY A 88 18.13 -4.01 2.63
CA GLY A 88 19.33 -3.32 2.10
C GLY A 88 19.18 -1.84 1.74
N MET A 89 18.08 -1.20 2.15
CA MET A 89 17.65 0.13 1.77
C MET A 89 17.56 0.93 3.05
N GLU A 90 18.26 2.08 3.09
CA GLU A 90 18.03 3.07 4.11
C GLU A 90 16.61 3.59 3.94
N VAL A 91 15.68 3.05 4.71
CA VAL A 91 14.32 3.58 4.73
C VAL A 91 14.37 4.92 5.47
N PRO A 92 13.88 6.00 4.87
CA PRO A 92 13.81 7.29 5.54
C PRO A 92 13.14 7.14 6.90
N SER A 93 13.70 7.76 7.94
CA SER A 93 13.12 7.70 9.29
C SER A 93 11.67 8.20 9.31
N THR A 94 11.32 9.11 8.40
CA THR A 94 9.95 9.59 8.18
C THR A 94 8.96 8.46 7.84
N CYS A 95 9.40 7.41 7.14
CA CYS A 95 8.55 6.27 6.82
C CYS A 95 8.42 5.26 7.97
N LEU A 96 9.30 5.34 8.99
CA LEU A 96 9.14 4.56 10.22
C LEU A 96 8.00 5.14 11.06
N ASP A 97 7.90 6.46 11.15
CA ASP A 97 6.85 7.14 11.93
C ASP A 97 5.45 6.84 11.38
N VAL A 98 5.29 6.81 10.05
CA VAL A 98 4.05 6.40 9.36
C VAL A 98 3.73 4.93 9.62
N GLY A 99 4.75 4.09 9.80
CA GLY A 99 4.61 2.69 10.20
C GLY A 99 4.39 2.48 11.71
N ASN A 100 3.93 3.48 12.46
CA ASN A 100 3.81 3.45 13.92
C ASN A 100 5.13 3.11 14.63
N GLY A 101 6.24 3.64 14.12
CA GLY A 101 7.60 3.39 14.61
C GLY A 101 8.15 2.00 14.29
N GLN A 102 7.43 1.19 13.51
CA GLN A 102 7.86 -0.16 13.16
C GLN A 102 8.74 -0.18 11.90
N PRO A 103 9.71 -1.10 11.83
CA PRO A 103 10.53 -1.25 10.64
C PRO A 103 9.70 -1.69 9.43
N PRO A 104 10.17 -1.40 8.20
CA PRO A 104 9.57 -1.88 6.96
C PRO A 104 9.29 -3.38 6.99
N GLY A 105 8.07 -3.74 6.63
CA GLY A 105 7.67 -5.15 6.60
C GLY A 105 7.39 -5.76 7.98
N HIS A 106 7.34 -4.98 9.06
CA HIS A 106 6.86 -5.50 10.35
C HIS A 106 5.43 -6.06 10.23
N ASN A 107 4.54 -5.29 9.61
CA ASN A 107 3.13 -5.67 9.44
C ASN A 107 2.94 -6.86 8.49
N ILE A 108 3.88 -7.11 7.55
CA ILE A 108 3.67 -8.11 6.50
C ILE A 108 3.56 -9.54 7.06
N MET A 109 4.25 -9.85 8.15
CA MET A 109 4.17 -11.18 8.75
C MET A 109 2.82 -11.42 9.41
N TRP A 110 2.29 -10.40 10.10
CA TRP A 110 0.94 -10.48 10.65
C TRP A 110 -0.09 -10.61 9.53
N LEU A 111 0.04 -9.80 8.46
CA LEU A 111 -0.83 -9.86 7.30
C LEU A 111 -0.76 -11.23 6.60
N PHE A 112 0.40 -11.88 6.52
CA PHE A 112 0.53 -13.25 5.99
C PHE A 112 -0.28 -14.27 6.78
N ASN A 113 -0.33 -14.14 8.10
CA ASN A 113 -0.97 -15.11 8.97
C ASN A 113 -2.49 -14.85 9.14
N ASN A 114 -2.96 -13.66 8.76
CA ASN A 114 -4.34 -13.21 8.97
C ASN A 114 -4.98 -12.67 7.68
N HIS A 115 -4.46 -13.03 6.49
CA HIS A 115 -4.93 -12.47 5.22
C HIS A 115 -6.42 -12.76 4.96
N ASP A 116 -6.93 -13.87 5.50
CA ASP A 116 -8.27 -14.39 5.33
C ASP A 116 -9.31 -13.69 6.24
N VAL A 117 -8.88 -12.87 7.20
CA VAL A 117 -9.79 -12.06 8.04
C VAL A 117 -10.37 -10.87 7.26
N PHE A 118 -9.72 -10.49 6.16
CA PHE A 118 -10.15 -9.39 5.32
C PHE A 118 -11.23 -9.84 4.34
N ARG A 119 -12.20 -8.96 4.11
CA ARG A 119 -13.12 -9.05 2.97
C ARG A 119 -12.92 -7.81 2.13
N TYR A 120 -12.99 -7.96 0.82
CA TYR A 120 -12.71 -6.87 -0.09
C TYR A 120 -13.71 -6.81 -1.24
N LYS A 121 -13.86 -5.61 -1.79
CA LYS A 121 -14.48 -5.36 -3.08
C LYS A 121 -13.57 -4.45 -3.89
N LEU A 122 -13.16 -4.92 -5.06
CA LEU A 122 -12.44 -4.12 -6.04
C LEU A 122 -13.43 -3.55 -7.06
N LEU A 123 -13.35 -2.25 -7.28
CA LEU A 123 -14.10 -1.52 -8.30
C LEU A 123 -13.11 -0.86 -9.25
N GLU A 124 -13.31 -1.07 -10.55
CA GLU A 124 -12.49 -0.45 -11.60
C GLU A 124 -13.31 0.58 -12.37
N PHE A 125 -12.70 1.74 -12.62
CA PHE A 125 -13.27 2.85 -13.38
C PHE A 125 -12.27 3.26 -14.47
N PRO A 126 -12.24 2.57 -15.62
CA PRO A 126 -11.24 2.82 -16.67
C PRO A 126 -11.29 4.24 -17.25
N GLU A 127 -12.49 4.82 -17.37
CA GLU A 127 -12.73 6.15 -17.93
C GLU A 127 -12.01 7.27 -17.18
N ASN A 128 -11.82 7.12 -15.88
CA ASN A 128 -11.09 8.06 -15.02
C ASN A 128 -9.83 7.43 -14.41
N LYS A 129 -9.39 6.27 -14.91
CA LYS A 129 -8.18 5.56 -14.48
C LYS A 129 -8.11 5.33 -12.97
N THR A 130 -9.25 5.00 -12.36
CA THR A 130 -9.36 4.87 -10.91
C THR A 130 -9.63 3.42 -10.52
N LEU A 131 -8.91 2.96 -9.49
CA LEU A 131 -9.22 1.74 -8.76
C LEU A 131 -9.69 2.09 -7.35
N VAL A 132 -10.76 1.45 -6.90
CA VAL A 132 -11.26 1.59 -5.54
C VAL A 132 -11.34 0.23 -4.87
N TRP A 133 -10.61 0.08 -3.78
CA TRP A 133 -10.76 -1.02 -2.85
C TRP A 133 -11.66 -0.59 -1.70
N ILE A 134 -12.67 -1.40 -1.39
CA ILE A 134 -13.41 -1.33 -0.13
C ILE A 134 -13.03 -2.57 0.65
N ILE A 135 -12.37 -2.39 1.78
CA ILE A 135 -11.84 -3.49 2.60
C ILE A 135 -12.49 -3.42 3.98
N THR A 136 -12.95 -4.56 4.47
CA THR A 136 -13.51 -4.71 5.82
C THR A 136 -12.77 -5.79 6.58
N ALA A 137 -12.69 -5.66 7.90
CA ALA A 137 -12.06 -6.62 8.81
C ALA A 137 -12.93 -6.80 10.08
N PRO A 138 -12.71 -7.84 10.89
CA PRO A 138 -13.50 -8.07 12.11
C PRO A 138 -13.24 -7.02 13.21
N SER A 139 -12.15 -6.26 13.14
CA SER A 139 -11.80 -5.24 14.14
C SER A 139 -11.07 -4.05 13.51
N HIS A 140 -11.08 -2.92 14.22
CA HIS A 140 -10.29 -1.74 13.89
C HIS A 140 -8.80 -2.06 13.84
N ASP A 141 -8.27 -2.75 14.85
CA ASP A 141 -6.86 -3.11 14.93
C ASP A 141 -6.38 -3.90 13.69
N ALA A 142 -7.20 -4.81 13.18
CA ALA A 142 -6.87 -5.57 11.96
C ALA A 142 -6.77 -4.65 10.73
N LEU A 143 -7.68 -3.68 10.60
CA LEU A 143 -7.60 -2.67 9.54
C LEU A 143 -6.43 -1.72 9.73
N GLU A 144 -6.12 -1.33 10.95
CA GLU A 144 -5.03 -0.42 11.25
C GLU A 144 -3.68 -1.02 10.84
N VAL A 145 -3.46 -2.31 11.08
CA VAL A 145 -2.26 -3.03 10.59
C VAL A 145 -2.15 -2.99 9.06
N LEU A 146 -3.27 -3.18 8.36
CA LEU A 146 -3.31 -3.11 6.90
C LEU A 146 -3.06 -1.69 6.38
N VAL A 147 -3.73 -0.69 6.95
CA VAL A 147 -3.59 0.72 6.58
C VAL A 147 -2.17 1.20 6.84
N SER A 148 -1.62 0.94 8.02
CA SER A 148 -0.23 1.27 8.36
C SER A 148 0.77 0.61 7.40
N HIS A 149 0.50 -0.63 6.98
CA HIS A 149 1.33 -1.28 5.96
C HIS A 149 1.28 -0.52 4.62
N ILE A 150 0.09 -0.15 4.15
CA ILE A 150 -0.09 0.57 2.87
C ILE A 150 0.62 1.94 2.93
N GLU A 151 0.38 2.72 3.98
CA GLU A 151 0.97 4.05 4.15
C GLU A 151 2.51 3.98 4.24
N GLN A 152 3.03 2.96 4.92
CA GLN A 152 4.48 2.71 4.97
C GLN A 152 5.03 2.37 3.57
N MET A 153 4.36 1.52 2.79
CA MET A 153 4.80 1.17 1.44
C MET A 153 4.72 2.37 0.49
N GLU A 154 3.69 3.19 0.61
CA GLU A 154 3.55 4.44 -0.14
C GLU A 154 4.70 5.39 0.18
N CYS A 155 5.00 5.63 1.46
CA CYS A 155 6.13 6.47 1.87
C CYS A 155 7.46 5.95 1.32
N ILE A 156 7.71 4.63 1.38
CA ILE A 156 8.92 4.02 0.82
C ILE A 156 9.04 4.31 -0.68
N VAL A 157 7.95 4.12 -1.44
CA VAL A 157 7.92 4.33 -2.89
C VAL A 157 8.11 5.80 -3.24
N GLU A 158 7.46 6.73 -2.53
CA GLU A 158 7.62 8.18 -2.72
C GLU A 158 9.08 8.65 -2.53
N HIS A 159 9.83 7.97 -1.67
CA HIS A 159 11.24 8.25 -1.43
C HIS A 159 12.21 7.42 -2.30
N GLY A 160 11.70 6.85 -3.40
CA GLY A 160 12.50 6.11 -4.38
C GLY A 160 12.82 4.66 -3.98
N GLY A 161 12.19 4.17 -2.92
CA GLY A 161 12.33 2.79 -2.46
C GLY A 161 11.54 1.79 -3.30
N GLN A 162 11.89 0.51 -3.14
CA GLN A 162 11.33 -0.61 -3.87
C GLN A 162 11.03 -1.74 -2.86
N PRO A 163 9.78 -1.88 -2.38
CA PRO A 163 9.43 -2.85 -1.34
C PRO A 163 9.73 -4.33 -1.67
N ARG A 164 9.81 -4.70 -2.95
CA ARG A 164 10.20 -6.04 -3.40
C ARG A 164 11.10 -5.93 -4.63
N PRO A 165 12.39 -5.59 -4.45
CA PRO A 165 13.27 -5.24 -5.57
C PRO A 165 13.63 -6.45 -6.46
N HIS A 166 13.40 -7.68 -5.97
CA HIS A 166 13.60 -8.91 -6.74
C HIS A 166 12.40 -9.28 -7.62
N ASP A 167 11.22 -8.70 -7.38
CA ASP A 167 9.99 -9.00 -8.13
C ASP A 167 9.81 -7.99 -9.28
N PRO A 168 9.77 -8.44 -10.55
CA PRO A 168 9.67 -7.55 -11.72
C PRO A 168 8.48 -6.59 -11.67
N LEU A 169 7.29 -7.07 -11.28
CA LEU A 169 6.10 -6.22 -11.17
C LEU A 169 6.27 -5.15 -10.12
N PHE A 170 6.79 -5.49 -8.94
CA PHE A 170 6.96 -4.51 -7.86
C PHE A 170 8.04 -3.46 -8.17
N ARG A 171 9.04 -3.79 -8.99
CA ARG A 171 9.99 -2.78 -9.50
C ARG A 171 9.32 -1.78 -10.42
N VAL A 172 8.51 -2.25 -11.37
CA VAL A 172 7.77 -1.38 -12.29
C VAL A 172 6.75 -0.54 -11.53
N ASP A 173 6.03 -1.16 -10.59
CA ASP A 173 5.09 -0.46 -9.71
C ASP A 173 5.75 0.66 -8.92
N ALA A 174 6.86 0.41 -8.22
CA ALA A 174 7.56 1.46 -7.48
C ALA A 174 8.02 2.62 -8.40
N ALA A 175 8.52 2.31 -9.60
CA ALA A 175 8.98 3.32 -10.55
C ALA A 175 7.83 4.18 -11.12
N ILE A 176 6.62 3.63 -11.21
CA ILE A 176 5.45 4.29 -11.79
C ILE A 176 4.60 4.98 -10.72
N THR A 177 4.31 4.29 -9.63
CA THR A 177 3.41 4.75 -8.56
C THR A 177 3.91 6.03 -7.91
N SER A 178 5.22 6.14 -7.64
CA SER A 178 5.84 7.35 -7.04
C SER A 178 5.61 8.66 -7.81
N LYS A 179 5.29 8.58 -9.12
CA LYS A 179 5.16 9.76 -9.99
C LYS A 179 3.74 9.92 -10.55
N TYR A 180 3.10 8.81 -10.87
CA TYR A 180 1.93 8.77 -11.74
C TYR A 180 0.67 8.20 -11.08
N VAL A 181 0.71 7.91 -9.78
CA VAL A 181 -0.45 7.42 -9.03
C VAL A 181 -0.62 8.26 -7.79
N ASP A 182 -1.84 8.71 -7.54
CA ASP A 182 -2.22 9.34 -6.27
C ASP A 182 -3.05 8.32 -5.48
N THR A 183 -2.63 7.97 -4.26
CA THR A 183 -3.39 7.12 -3.35
C THR A 183 -4.12 7.96 -2.31
N LYS A 184 -5.33 7.52 -1.94
CA LYS A 184 -6.09 8.11 -0.84
C LYS A 184 -6.77 7.02 -0.03
N ILE A 185 -6.56 7.06 1.27
CA ILE A 185 -7.21 6.17 2.24
C ILE A 185 -8.33 6.96 2.93
N VAL A 186 -9.52 6.37 3.01
CA VAL A 186 -10.71 6.95 3.63
C VAL A 186 -11.35 5.91 4.54
N TRP A 187 -11.31 6.11 5.84
CA TRP A 187 -12.08 5.32 6.79
C TRP A 187 -13.57 5.55 6.56
N LEU A 188 -14.32 4.47 6.34
CA LEU A 188 -15.77 4.50 6.19
C LEU A 188 -16.44 4.33 7.57
N ASN A 189 -15.83 3.52 8.44
CA ASN A 189 -16.14 3.31 9.84
C ASN A 189 -15.00 2.49 10.48
N ASP A 190 -15.14 2.08 11.74
CA ASP A 190 -14.11 1.35 12.49
C ASP A 190 -13.69 0.00 11.88
N THR A 191 -14.53 -0.60 11.04
CA THR A 191 -14.31 -1.93 10.46
C THR A 191 -14.31 -1.91 8.93
N ALA A 192 -14.27 -0.73 8.31
CA ALA A 192 -14.24 -0.57 6.86
C ALA A 192 -13.39 0.62 6.42
N VAL A 193 -12.50 0.38 5.45
CA VAL A 193 -11.67 1.40 4.79
C VAL A 193 -11.87 1.36 3.29
N LYS A 194 -11.77 2.54 2.66
CA LYS A 194 -11.78 2.72 1.22
C LYS A 194 -10.42 3.23 0.76
N ILE A 195 -9.74 2.48 -0.09
CA ILE A 195 -8.46 2.88 -0.70
C ILE A 195 -8.73 3.22 -2.17
N ILE A 196 -8.42 4.44 -2.56
CA ILE A 196 -8.61 4.97 -3.90
C ILE A 196 -7.23 5.17 -4.51
N LYS A 197 -6.98 4.58 -5.68
CA LYS A 197 -5.78 4.86 -6.49
C LYS A 197 -6.22 5.49 -7.80
N VAL A 198 -5.71 6.70 -8.08
CA VAL A 198 -6.01 7.43 -9.32
C VAL A 198 -4.72 7.53 -10.14
N ALA A 199 -4.73 6.95 -11.33
CA ALA A 199 -3.59 6.98 -12.23
C ALA A 199 -3.65 8.19 -13.20
N LYS A 200 -2.49 8.82 -13.42
CA LYS A 200 -2.34 9.99 -14.30
C LYS A 200 -2.27 9.64 -15.79
N ASN A 201 -2.01 8.38 -16.13
CA ASN A 201 -1.88 7.90 -17.51
C ASN A 201 -2.23 6.39 -17.62
N ASP A 202 -2.35 5.89 -18.85
CA ASP A 202 -2.77 4.50 -19.11
C ASP A 202 -1.76 3.46 -18.59
N CYS A 203 -0.45 3.75 -18.68
CA CYS A 203 0.58 2.89 -18.10
C CYS A 203 0.38 2.73 -16.59
N ALA A 204 0.24 3.84 -15.86
CA ALA A 204 0.04 3.81 -14.43
C ALA A 204 -1.24 3.07 -14.05
N PHE A 205 -2.31 3.25 -14.82
CA PHE A 205 -3.57 2.52 -14.60
C PHE A 205 -3.39 1.01 -14.78
N GLU A 206 -2.68 0.59 -15.83
CA GLU A 206 -2.42 -0.82 -16.08
C GLU A 206 -1.53 -1.45 -14.99
N VAL A 207 -0.50 -0.73 -14.53
CA VAL A 207 0.39 -1.19 -13.46
C VAL A 207 -0.36 -1.37 -12.15
N ILE A 208 -1.21 -0.42 -11.74
CA ILE A 208 -1.98 -0.58 -10.51
C ILE A 208 -3.04 -1.68 -10.62
N LYS A 209 -3.56 -1.96 -11.82
CA LYS A 209 -4.43 -3.12 -12.08
C LYS A 209 -3.69 -4.44 -11.91
N LEU A 210 -2.49 -4.56 -12.47
CA LEU A 210 -1.65 -5.75 -12.29
C LEU A 210 -1.30 -5.96 -10.81
N HIS A 211 -0.88 -4.91 -10.11
CA HIS A 211 -0.66 -4.97 -8.66
C HIS A 211 -1.94 -5.41 -7.93
N ALA A 212 -3.10 -4.86 -8.29
CA ALA A 212 -4.37 -5.21 -7.66
C ALA A 212 -4.71 -6.70 -7.80
N GLN A 213 -4.38 -7.35 -8.92
CA GLN A 213 -4.56 -8.80 -9.08
C GLN A 213 -3.67 -9.62 -8.13
N VAL A 214 -2.43 -9.18 -7.91
CA VAL A 214 -1.54 -9.83 -6.93
C VAL A 214 -2.06 -9.65 -5.50
N VAL A 215 -2.51 -8.45 -5.13
CA VAL A 215 -3.12 -8.19 -3.82
C VAL A 215 -4.42 -8.99 -3.63
N LYS A 216 -5.18 -9.19 -4.70
CA LYS A 216 -6.34 -10.07 -4.69
C LYS A 216 -5.94 -11.51 -4.34
N GLY A 217 -4.94 -12.05 -5.04
CA GLY A 217 -4.40 -13.39 -4.76
C GLY A 217 -3.82 -13.52 -3.36
N PHE A 218 -3.26 -12.43 -2.81
CA PHE A 218 -2.82 -12.35 -1.42
C PHE A 218 -3.98 -12.50 -0.44
N PHE A 219 -5.11 -11.81 -0.62
CA PHE A 219 -6.25 -12.00 0.26
C PHE A 219 -6.81 -13.43 0.20
N GLU A 220 -6.69 -14.09 -0.95
CA GLU A 220 -7.18 -15.46 -1.16
C GLU A 220 -6.23 -16.54 -0.62
N THR A 221 -4.92 -16.38 -0.78
CA THR A 221 -3.93 -17.45 -0.52
C THR A 221 -2.75 -17.02 0.37
N GLY A 222 -2.76 -15.76 0.83
CA GLY A 222 -1.82 -15.20 1.78
C GLY A 222 -0.38 -15.28 1.31
N ARG A 223 0.44 -15.94 2.13
CA ARG A 223 1.87 -16.09 1.89
C ARG A 223 2.19 -16.81 0.58
N LEU A 224 1.33 -17.72 0.11
CA LEU A 224 1.59 -18.45 -1.14
C LEU A 224 1.66 -17.50 -2.34
N GLU A 225 0.77 -16.51 -2.41
CA GLU A 225 0.86 -15.47 -3.44
C GLU A 225 2.08 -14.57 -3.21
N ALA A 226 2.27 -14.10 -1.97
CA ALA A 226 3.33 -13.15 -1.67
C ALA A 226 4.77 -13.64 -1.92
N MET A 227 4.97 -14.96 -2.00
CA MET A 227 6.27 -15.57 -2.30
C MET A 227 6.49 -15.80 -3.81
N LYS A 228 5.49 -15.59 -4.66
CA LYS A 228 5.65 -15.70 -6.12
C LYS A 228 6.46 -14.52 -6.67
N ILE A 229 7.10 -14.79 -7.80
CA ILE A 229 7.64 -13.77 -8.70
C ILE A 229 6.57 -13.43 -9.72
N HIS A 230 6.22 -12.15 -9.82
CA HIS A 230 5.18 -11.69 -10.73
C HIS A 230 5.84 -11.02 -11.93
N GLU A 231 5.70 -11.64 -13.08
CA GLU A 231 6.17 -11.06 -14.34
C GLU A 231 5.24 -9.93 -14.78
N VAL A 232 5.82 -8.95 -15.47
CA VAL A 232 5.05 -7.88 -16.11
C VAL A 232 4.76 -8.30 -17.55
N PRO A 233 3.48 -8.34 -17.98
CA PRO A 233 3.15 -8.66 -19.36
C PRO A 233 3.88 -7.72 -20.35
N PRO A 234 4.39 -8.24 -21.49
CA PRO A 234 5.14 -7.44 -22.46
C PRO A 234 4.38 -6.19 -22.95
N GLU A 235 3.06 -6.30 -23.11
CA GLU A 235 2.17 -5.21 -23.50
C GLU A 235 2.16 -4.07 -22.47
N ALA A 236 2.17 -4.40 -21.17
CA ALA A 236 2.24 -3.40 -20.11
C ALA A 236 3.63 -2.75 -20.07
N LEU A 237 4.71 -3.50 -20.29
CA LEU A 237 6.06 -2.94 -20.42
C LEU A 237 6.17 -1.99 -21.62
N GLN A 238 5.59 -2.36 -22.76
CA GLN A 238 5.58 -1.52 -23.94
C GLN A 238 4.80 -0.22 -23.70
N LEU A 239 3.63 -0.32 -23.06
CA LEU A 239 2.83 0.84 -22.67
C LEU A 239 3.59 1.77 -21.70
N CYS A 240 4.40 1.19 -20.82
CA CYS A 240 5.15 1.90 -19.80
C CYS A 240 6.55 2.39 -20.22
N ALA A 241 7.06 1.96 -21.37
CA ALA A 241 8.41 2.30 -21.84
C ALA A 241 8.72 3.81 -21.83
N PRO A 242 7.80 4.73 -22.23
CA PRO A 242 8.06 6.18 -22.18
C PRO A 242 8.24 6.72 -20.76
N TYR A 243 7.66 6.07 -19.76
CA TYR A 243 7.67 6.53 -18.36
C TYR A 243 8.82 5.92 -17.55
N LEU A 244 9.20 4.68 -17.86
CA LEU A 244 10.31 3.98 -17.19
C LEU A 244 11.68 4.54 -17.56
N ASN A 245 11.85 5.05 -18.79
CA ASN A 245 13.11 5.63 -19.26
C ASN A 245 13.28 7.12 -18.90
N THR A 246 12.33 7.72 -18.18
CA THR A 246 12.51 9.05 -17.60
C THR A 246 13.37 8.94 -16.34
N THR A 247 14.66 8.65 -16.54
CA THR A 247 15.67 8.93 -15.54
C THR A 247 15.56 10.40 -15.19
N SER A 248 15.32 10.69 -13.92
CA SER A 248 15.31 12.03 -13.33
C SER A 248 16.42 12.91 -13.91
N GLY A 249 16.04 13.85 -14.78
CA GLY A 249 16.81 15.05 -15.05
C GLY A 249 16.61 16.07 -13.94
#